data_AF-G4RNN9-F1
#
_entry.id   AF-G4RNN9-F1
#
_cell.length_a   1.000
_cell.length_b   1.000
_cell.length_c   1.000
_cell.angle_alpha   90.00
_cell.angle_beta   90.00
_cell.angle_gamma   90.00
#
_symmetry.space_group_name_H-M   'P 1'
#
loop_
_entity.id
_entity.type
_entity.pdbx_description
1 polymer ?
#
loop_
_entity_poly.entity_id
_entity_poly.type
_entity_poly.pdbx_seq_one_letter_code
_entity_poly.pdbx_strand_id
1 'polypeptide(L)' 'MYVVRCLSCGFVLYQGAEPKTVEAVIKMWGGYCPKCLSPLEKRPVKIGLKLLAK' A
#
# COMPACT_ATOMS: atom_id res chain seq x y z
N MET A 1 -1.55 0.07 -16.25
CA MET A 1 -0.81 0.95 -15.33
C MET A 1 -1.07 0.45 -13.91
N TYR A 2 -0.05 -0.09 -13.25
CA TYR A 2 -0.15 -0.55 -11.87
C TYR A 2 0.34 0.52 -10.91
N VAL A 3 -0.36 0.67 -9.79
CA VAL A 3 -0.05 1.68 -8.78
C VAL A 3 -0.13 1.03 -7.41
N VAL A 4 0.91 1.23 -6.61
CA VAL A 4 0.93 0.85 -5.19
C VAL A 4 0.98 2.13 -4.37
N ARG A 5 0.05 2.26 -3.42
CA ARG A 5 -0.07 3.44 -2.55
C ARG A 5 0.08 3.03 -1.10
N CYS A 6 0.66 3.93 -0.31
CA CYS A 6 0.62 3.84 1.14
C CYS A 6 -0.84 3.95 1.59
N LEU A 7 -1.29 2.99 2.39
CA LEU A 7 -2.65 2.99 2.93
C LEU A 7 -2.88 4.17 3.90
N SER A 8 -1.86 4.53 4.68
CA SER A 8 -1.98 5.57 5.71
C SER A 8 -2.05 6.99 5.15
N CYS A 9 -1.20 7.33 4.17
CA CYS A 9 -1.06 8.71 3.68
C CYS A 9 -1.28 8.89 2.17
N GLY A 10 -1.57 7.81 1.45
CA GLY A 10 -1.83 7.84 0.00
C GLY A 10 -0.58 8.04 -0.88
N PHE A 11 0.62 8.12 -0.31
CA PHE A 11 1.87 8.27 -1.08
C PHE A 11 2.05 7.14 -2.10
N VAL A 12 2.47 7.48 -3.32
CA VAL A 12 2.69 6.51 -4.40
C VAL A 12 4.04 5.83 -4.18
N LEU A 13 4.02 4.57 -3.74
CA LEU A 13 5.21 3.77 -3.49
C LEU A 13 5.76 3.17 -4.79
N TYR A 14 4.88 2.91 -5.76
CA TYR A 14 5.26 2.42 -7.09
C TYR A 14 4.19 2.81 -8.12
N GLN A 15 4.63 3.16 -9.32
CA GLN A 15 3.79 3.40 -10.48
C GLN A 15 4.54 2.94 -11.73
N GLY A 16 3.91 2.10 -12.56
CA GLY A 16 4.56 1.58 -13.77
C GLY A 16 3.64 0.76 -14.67
N ALA A 17 4.18 0.35 -15.81
CA ALA A 17 3.49 -0.50 -16.78
C ALA A 17 3.40 -1.97 -16.31
N GLU A 18 4.43 -2.44 -15.60
CA GLU A 18 4.54 -3.81 -15.11
C GLU A 18 4.09 -3.94 -13.65
N PRO A 19 3.40 -5.03 -13.27
CA PRO A 19 3.06 -5.26 -11.87
C PRO A 19 4.31 -5.68 -11.09
N LYS A 20 4.57 -5.00 -9.97
CA LYS A 20 5.54 -5.47 -8.96
C LYS A 20 4.81 -6.13 -7.80
N THR A 21 5.44 -7.15 -7.22
CA THR A 21 4.94 -7.76 -5.98
C THR A 21 5.02 -6.77 -4.82
N VAL A 22 4.11 -6.90 -3.85
CA VAL A 22 4.07 -6.02 -2.69
C VAL A 22 5.39 -6.07 -1.91
N GLU A 23 6.00 -7.25 -1.80
CA GLU A 23 7.29 -7.45 -1.13
C GLU A 23 8.43 -6.70 -1.82
N ALA A 24 8.46 -6.68 -3.15
CA ALA A 24 9.45 -5.92 -3.90
C ALA A 24 9.31 -4.42 -3.59
N VAL A 25 8.07 -3.91 -3.58
CA VAL A 25 7.81 -2.50 -3.25
C VAL A 25 8.15 -2.19 -1.79
N ILE A 26 7.84 -3.07 -0.83
CA ILE A 26 8.21 -2.91 0.59
C ILE A 26 9.74 -2.85 0.74
N LYS A 27 10.47 -3.76 0.08
CA LYS A 27 11.94 -3.80 0.10
C LYS A 27 12.58 -2.53 -0.47
N MET A 28 11.98 -1.93 -1.49
CA MET A 28 12.48 -0.66 -2.06
C MET A 28 12.53 0.48 -1.04
N TRP A 29 11.64 0.45 -0.04
CA TRP A 29 11.53 1.51 0.98
C TRP A 29 11.96 1.06 2.38
N GLY A 30 12.65 -0.07 2.50
CA GLY A 30 13.17 -0.56 3.79
C GLY A 30 12.08 -0.89 4.83
N GLY A 31 10.86 -1.21 4.39
CA GLY A 31 9.76 -1.55 5.30
C GLY A 31 8.93 -0.38 5.82
N TYR A 32 9.24 0.86 5.46
CA TYR A 32 8.51 2.05 5.95
C TYR A 32 8.12 2.99 4.82
N CYS A 33 7.01 3.70 4.98
CA CYS A 33 6.63 4.74 4.03
C CYS A 33 7.59 5.95 4.16
N PRO A 34 8.19 6.44 3.05
CA PRO A 34 9.11 7.58 3.10
C PRO A 34 8.43 8.90 3.49
N LYS A 35 7.10 8.99 3.36
CA LYS A 35 6.34 10.22 3.63
C LYS A 35 5.82 10.29 5.06
N CYS A 36 5.19 9.23 5.54
CA CYS A 36 4.51 9.24 6.85
C CYS A 36 5.13 8.29 7.88
N LEU A 37 6.20 7.58 7.51
CA LEU A 37 6.91 6.61 8.35
C LEU A 37 6.03 5.46 8.88
N SER A 38 4.82 5.27 8.33
CA SER A 38 3.99 4.12 8.67
C SER A 38 4.66 2.83 8.19
N PRO A 39 4.58 1.74 8.97
CA PRO A 39 5.13 0.45 8.57
C PRO A 39 4.39 -0.06 7.32
N LEU A 40 5.16 -0.52 6.33
CA LEU A 40 4.63 -1.17 5.14
C LEU A 40 4.56 -2.67 5.40
N GLU A 41 3.37 -3.14 5.74
CA GLU A 41 3.13 -4.53 6.11
C GLU A 41 2.50 -5.30 4.95
N LYS A 42 2.82 -6.60 4.85
CA LYS A 42 2.15 -7.52 3.91
C LYS A 42 0.74 -7.90 4.37
N ARG A 43 0.40 -7.62 5.63
CA ARG A 43 -0.86 -8.07 6.22
C ARG A 43 -2.04 -7.44 5.46
N PRO A 44 -2.93 -8.26 4.86
CA PRO A 44 -4.13 -7.71 4.25
C PRO A 44 -4.95 -7.02 5.34
N VAL A 45 -5.23 -5.74 5.15
CA VAL A 45 -6.15 -5.03 6.02
C VAL A 45 -7.54 -5.54 5.69
N LYS A 46 -8.19 -6.18 6.66
CA LYS A 46 -9.60 -6.58 6.52
C LYS A 46 -10.42 -5.30 6.40
N ILE A 47 -10.82 -4.97 5.17
CA ILE A 47 -11.75 -3.87 4.92
C ILE A 47 -13.14 -4.39 5.31
N GLY A 48 -13.58 -4.03 6.51
CA GLY A 48 -14.94 -4.31 6.96
C GLY A 48 -15.91 -3.40 6.22
N LEU A 49 -16.61 -3.94 5.22
CA LEU A 49 -17.75 -3.25 4.62
C LEU A 49 -18.92 -3.31 5.61
N LYS A 50 -19.18 -2.22 6.34
CA LYS A 50 -20.50 -2.02 6.95
C LYS A 50 -21.46 -1.63 5.84
N LEU A 51 -22.34 -2.55 5.45
CA LEU A 51 -23.51 -2.20 4.66
C LEU A 51 -24.33 -1.21 5.50
N LEU A 52 -24.39 0.04 5.05
CA LEU A 52 -25.36 1.01 5.55
C LEU A 52 -26.73 0.55 5.06
N ALA A 53 -27.40 -0.30 5.84
CA ALA A 53 -28.82 -0.59 5.64
C ALA A 53 -29.61 0.69 5.90
N LYS A 54 -30.45 1.07 4.93
CA LYS A 54 -31.29 2.26 4.94
C LYS A 54 -32.65 1.96 5.58
#